data_AF-A0A9Y1BJ25-F1
#
_entry.id   AF-A0A9Y1BJ25-F1
#
_cell.length_a   1.000
_cell.length_b   1.000
_cell.length_c   1.000
_cell.angle_alpha   90.00
_cell.angle_beta   90.00
_cell.angle_gamma   90.00
#
_symmetry.space_group_name_H-M   'P 1'
#
loop_
_entity.id
_entity.type
_entity.pdbx_description
1 polymer ?
#
loop_
_entity_poly.entity_id
_entity_poly.type
_entity_poly.pdbx_seq_one_letter_code
_entity_poly.pdbx_strand_id
1 'polypeptide(L)'
;MKQFNLNIPDELYSFIEKKVEEGKFTSIEHFILHAVSGLAELYGFSETITGKKLSDLLTDIFSSKISTITPSVQKVETVVKEHKIPNMNLILESFSSSKFMYEDALYTACVFSRMKKGEQPLSKEEFTKTLSEMEKAGVLSKIEQNGKLMWKRN
;
A
#
# COMPACT_ATOMS: atom_id res chain seq x y z
N MET A 1 15.51 -20.09 -9.56
CA MET A 1 15.60 -19.03 -8.53
C MET A 1 17.03 -19.00 -8.02
N LYS A 2 17.76 -17.88 -8.14
CA LYS A 2 19.13 -17.77 -7.61
C LYS A 2 19.04 -17.69 -6.08
N GLN A 3 19.66 -18.62 -5.37
CA GLN A 3 19.82 -18.53 -3.92
C GLN A 3 20.74 -17.35 -3.61
N PHE A 4 20.22 -16.35 -2.93
CA PHE A 4 21.02 -15.26 -2.37
C PHE A 4 21.68 -15.79 -1.09
N ASN A 5 22.97 -16.14 -1.17
CA ASN A 5 23.78 -16.37 0.03
C ASN A 5 24.31 -15.02 0.49
N LEU A 6 23.59 -14.39 1.42
CA LEU A 6 24.05 -13.16 2.06
C LEU A 6 24.99 -13.56 3.19
N ASN A 7 26.31 -13.39 2.99
CA ASN A 7 27.29 -13.62 4.04
C ASN A 7 27.36 -12.34 4.90
N ILE A 8 26.72 -12.35 6.06
CA ILE A 8 26.74 -11.22 7.00
C ILE A 8 28.08 -11.25 7.74
N PRO A 9 28.87 -10.17 7.77
CA PRO A 9 30.12 -10.14 8.51
C PRO A 9 29.91 -10.43 10.00
N ASP A 10 30.77 -11.26 10.59
CA ASP A 10 30.67 -11.68 12.00
C ASP A 10 30.65 -10.49 12.96
N GLU A 11 31.45 -9.46 12.71
CA GLU A 11 31.48 -8.23 13.50
C GLU A 11 30.13 -7.51 13.54
N LEU A 12 29.38 -7.53 12.43
CA LEU A 12 28.06 -6.93 12.34
C LEU A 12 27.06 -7.75 13.16
N TYR A 13 27.16 -9.08 13.10
CA TYR A 13 26.29 -9.97 13.85
C TYR A 13 26.51 -9.81 15.37
N SER A 14 27.76 -9.80 15.83
CA SER A 14 28.11 -9.54 17.23
C SER A 14 27.66 -8.15 17.70
N PHE A 15 27.71 -7.14 16.83
CA PHE A 15 27.16 -5.82 17.15
C PHE A 15 25.65 -5.88 17.41
N ILE A 16 24.90 -6.61 16.58
CA ILE A 16 23.45 -6.74 16.72
C ILE A 16 23.09 -7.48 18.00
N GLU A 17 23.76 -8.61 18.28
CA GLU A 17 23.55 -9.37 19.52
C GLU A 17 23.78 -8.52 20.76
N LYS A 18 24.86 -7.75 20.80
CA LYS A 18 25.13 -6.82 21.89
C LYS A 18 24.01 -5.80 22.09
N LYS A 19 23.37 -5.31 21.02
CA LYS A 19 22.24 -4.37 21.13
C LYS A 19 20.96 -5.02 21.65
N VAL A 20 20.80 -6.32 21.43
CA VAL A 20 19.71 -7.12 22.02
C VAL A 20 19.99 -7.37 23.51
N GLU A 21 21.22 -7.74 23.87
CA GLU A 21 21.64 -7.93 25.27
C GLU A 21 21.53 -6.64 26.10
N GLU A 22 21.84 -5.49 25.49
CA GLU A 22 21.65 -4.16 26.09
C GLU A 22 20.15 -3.79 26.27
N GLY A 23 19.22 -4.65 25.84
CA GLY A 23 17.77 -4.43 25.94
C GLY A 23 17.23 -3.35 25.00
N LYS A 24 18.03 -2.89 24.02
CA LYS A 24 17.60 -1.86 23.05
C LYS A 24 16.69 -2.43 21.98
N PHE A 25 16.79 -3.73 21.72
CA PHE A 25 15.92 -4.46 20.81
C PHE A 25 15.52 -5.78 21.46
N THR A 26 14.29 -6.23 21.19
CA THR A 26 13.75 -7.48 21.74
C THR A 26 14.32 -8.73 21.08
N SER A 27 14.79 -8.63 19.83
CA SER A 27 15.45 -9.71 19.09
C SER A 27 16.28 -9.14 17.94
N ILE A 28 17.11 -10.00 17.32
CA ILE A 28 17.87 -9.68 16.10
C ILE A 28 16.90 -9.30 14.96
N GLU A 29 15.76 -9.99 14.86
CA GLU A 29 14.72 -9.71 13.86
C GLU A 29 14.10 -8.32 14.08
N HIS A 30 13.86 -7.95 15.34
CA HIS A 30 13.37 -6.63 15.70
C HIS A 30 14.35 -5.51 15.28
N PHE A 31 15.65 -5.75 15.43
CA PHE A 31 16.70 -4.87 14.92
C PHE A 31 16.66 -4.75 13.39
N ILE A 32 16.58 -5.88 12.68
CA ILE A 32 16.54 -5.89 11.20
C ILE A 32 15.31 -5.13 10.69
N LEU A 33 14.14 -5.33 11.30
CA LEU A 33 12.91 -4.62 10.94
C LEU A 33 13.08 -3.09 11.09
N HIS A 34 13.70 -2.65 12.18
CA HIS A 34 14.00 -1.24 12.41
C HIS A 34 15.02 -0.70 11.40
N ALA A 35 16.07 -1.45 11.09
CA ALA A 35 17.07 -1.06 10.11
C ALA A 35 16.48 -0.93 8.70
N VAL A 36 15.63 -1.88 8.29
CA VAL A 36 14.95 -1.83 7.00
C VAL A 36 13.94 -0.67 6.95
N SER A 37 13.25 -0.39 8.07
CA SER A 37 12.35 0.76 8.16
C SER A 37 13.11 2.09 8.04
N GLY A 38 14.26 2.23 8.70
CA GLY A 38 15.10 3.41 8.59
C GLY A 38 15.67 3.61 7.18
N LEU A 39 16.08 2.52 6.51
CA LEU A 39 16.47 2.57 5.10
C LEU A 39 15.29 2.99 4.21
N ALA A 40 14.11 2.44 4.46
CA ALA A 40 12.91 2.81 3.72
C ALA A 40 12.61 4.31 3.82
N GLU A 41 12.74 4.90 5.02
CA GLU A 41 12.57 6.33 5.23
C GLU A 41 13.64 7.17 4.51
N LEU A 42 14.92 6.78 4.62
CA LEU A 42 16.03 7.48 3.96
C LEU A 42 15.88 7.53 2.43
N TYR A 43 15.37 6.47 1.83
CA TYR A 43 15.15 6.39 0.39
C TYR A 43 13.75 6.83 -0.05
N GLY A 44 12.95 7.43 0.84
CA GLY A 44 11.63 7.96 0.51
C GLY A 44 10.55 6.91 0.25
N PHE A 45 10.78 5.65 0.64
CA PHE A 45 9.79 4.57 0.64
C PHE A 45 8.86 4.62 1.86
N SER A 46 8.90 5.71 2.64
CA SER A 46 7.98 5.97 3.75
C SER A 46 6.55 6.26 3.29
N GLU A 47 6.38 6.62 2.01
CA GLU A 47 5.07 6.90 1.42
C GLU A 47 4.44 5.65 0.80
N THR A 48 3.25 5.37 1.29
CA THR A 48 2.37 4.26 1.00
C THR A 48 2.18 4.00 -0.50
N ILE A 49 2.70 2.89 -1.00
CA ILE A 49 2.39 2.43 -2.37
C ILE A 49 0.98 1.76 -2.41
N THR A 50 0.40 1.41 -1.25
CA THR A 50 -0.91 0.74 -1.14
C THR A 50 -1.70 1.06 0.15
N GLY A 51 -1.38 2.18 0.82
CA GLY A 51 -1.98 2.55 2.11
C GLY A 51 -1.39 1.85 3.35
N LYS A 52 -0.43 0.94 3.17
CA LYS A 52 0.38 0.33 4.24
C LYS A 52 1.82 0.82 4.15
N LYS A 53 2.46 1.11 5.29
CA LYS A 53 3.90 1.45 5.29
C LYS A 53 4.70 0.22 4.87
N LEU A 54 5.87 0.41 4.25
CA LEU A 54 6.75 -0.72 3.93
C LEU A 54 7.11 -1.52 5.19
N SER A 55 7.22 -0.84 6.35
CA SER A 55 7.33 -1.49 7.66
C SER A 55 6.18 -2.45 7.94
N ASP A 56 4.93 -2.08 7.64
CA ASP A 56 3.75 -2.91 7.88
C ASP A 56 3.74 -4.11 6.92
N LEU A 57 4.13 -3.90 5.67
CA LEU A 57 4.18 -4.95 4.65
C LEU A 57 5.28 -5.98 4.95
N LEU A 58 6.41 -5.52 5.49
CA LEU A 58 7.47 -6.40 5.97
C LEU A 58 7.05 -7.11 7.25
N THR A 59 6.39 -6.43 8.19
CA THR A 59 5.88 -7.05 9.42
C THR A 59 4.85 -8.14 9.10
N ASP A 60 3.96 -7.93 8.10
CA ASP A 60 3.02 -8.92 7.61
C ASP A 60 3.76 -10.15 7.00
N ILE A 61 4.81 -9.93 6.22
CA ILE A 61 5.62 -11.02 5.63
C ILE A 61 6.36 -11.82 6.70
N PHE A 62 6.98 -11.15 7.68
CA PHE A 62 7.69 -11.82 8.77
C PHE A 62 6.74 -12.49 9.77
N SER A 63 5.59 -11.89 10.06
CA SER A 63 4.55 -12.50 10.91
C SER A 63 3.90 -13.71 10.23
N SER A 64 3.71 -13.68 8.91
CA SER A 64 3.20 -14.83 8.15
C SER A 64 4.14 -16.05 8.19
N LYS A 65 5.41 -15.85 8.52
CA LYS A 65 6.39 -16.93 8.71
C LYS A 65 6.33 -17.59 10.09
N ILE A 66 5.60 -17.02 11.05
CA ILE A 66 5.50 -17.50 12.44
C ILE A 66 4.22 -18.34 12.66
N SER A 67 3.24 -18.33 11.76
CA SER A 67 2.01 -19.12 11.89
C SER A 67 1.99 -20.39 11.04
N THR A 68 2.94 -21.28 11.28
CA THR A 68 2.64 -22.72 11.20
C THR A 68 2.38 -23.19 12.61
N ILE A 69 1.10 -23.33 12.98
CA ILE A 69 0.48 -24.36 13.86
C ILE A 69 -0.99 -23.94 14.14
N THR A 70 -1.92 -24.55 13.39
CA THR A 70 -3.36 -24.89 13.67
C THR A 70 -4.40 -23.79 14.04
N PRO A 71 -5.72 -24.09 13.93
CA PRO A 71 -6.44 -24.84 12.89
C PRO A 71 -7.61 -24.02 12.29
N SER A 72 -8.19 -24.55 11.21
CA SER A 72 -9.46 -24.18 10.56
C SER A 72 -10.49 -23.54 11.52
N VAL A 73 -10.65 -22.22 11.45
CA VAL A 73 -11.89 -21.56 11.86
C VAL A 73 -12.63 -21.21 10.58
N GLN A 74 -13.74 -21.91 10.36
CA GLN A 74 -14.76 -21.55 9.38
C GLN A 74 -15.13 -20.08 9.62
N LYS A 75 -14.59 -19.19 8.77
CA LYS A 75 -14.97 -17.79 8.79
C LYS A 75 -16.31 -17.71 8.08
N VAL A 76 -17.36 -17.60 8.88
CA VAL A 76 -18.73 -17.31 8.46
C VAL A 76 -18.68 -16.20 7.42
N GLU A 77 -19.11 -16.53 6.20
CA GLU A 77 -19.32 -15.57 5.13
C GLU A 77 -20.42 -14.60 5.57
N THR A 78 -20.03 -13.46 6.15
CA THR A 78 -20.92 -12.31 6.20
C THR A 78 -21.07 -11.80 4.78
N VAL A 79 -22.13 -12.26 4.13
CA VAL A 79 -22.71 -11.70 2.91
C VAL A 79 -23.23 -10.30 3.23
N VAL A 80 -22.31 -9.34 3.33
CA VAL A 80 -22.63 -7.94 3.05
C VAL A 80 -22.39 -7.81 1.55
N LYS A 81 -23.44 -7.53 0.78
CA LYS A 81 -23.31 -7.15 -0.63
C LYS A 81 -22.54 -5.83 -0.67
N GLU A 82 -21.21 -5.89 -0.57
CA GLU A 82 -20.34 -4.79 -0.93
C GLU A 82 -20.64 -4.49 -2.40
N HIS A 83 -21.22 -3.33 -2.65
CA HIS A 83 -21.25 -2.76 -3.99
C HIS A 83 -19.78 -2.55 -4.40
N LYS A 84 -19.16 -3.57 -5.02
CA LYS A 84 -17.80 -3.49 -5.53
C LYS A 84 -17.83 -2.52 -6.70
N ILE A 85 -17.60 -1.25 -6.40
CA ILE A 85 -17.42 -0.20 -7.41
C ILE A 85 -16.18 -0.60 -8.24
N PRO A 86 -16.34 -0.90 -9.53
CA PRO A 86 -15.23 -1.35 -10.37
C PRO A 86 -14.18 -0.24 -10.47
N ASN A 87 -12.89 -0.60 -10.42
CA ASN A 87 -11.76 0.32 -10.50
C ASN A 87 -11.61 1.32 -9.34
N MET A 88 -12.36 1.16 -8.25
CA MET A 88 -12.26 2.02 -7.05
C MET A 88 -10.82 2.10 -6.52
N ASN A 89 -10.14 0.96 -6.37
CA ASN A 89 -8.76 0.92 -5.87
C ASN A 89 -7.79 1.65 -6.80
N LEU A 90 -7.99 1.54 -8.13
CA LEU A 90 -7.16 2.23 -9.12
C LEU A 90 -7.31 3.76 -9.00
N ILE A 91 -8.53 4.25 -8.84
CA ILE A 91 -8.80 5.69 -8.69
C ILE A 91 -8.23 6.18 -7.36
N LEU A 92 -8.41 5.44 -6.27
CA LEU A 92 -7.85 5.81 -4.96
C LEU A 92 -6.31 5.78 -4.94
N GLU A 93 -5.68 4.80 -5.59
CA GLU A 93 -4.23 4.77 -5.79
C GLU A 93 -3.75 5.98 -6.62
N SER A 94 -4.55 6.41 -7.61
CA SER A 94 -4.21 7.53 -8.49
C SER A 94 -4.22 8.88 -7.79
N PHE A 95 -4.91 9.01 -6.65
CA PHE A 95 -4.78 10.19 -5.78
C PHE A 95 -3.40 10.28 -5.11
N SER A 96 -2.68 9.17 -4.98
CA SER A 96 -1.41 9.09 -4.24
C SER A 96 -1.55 9.76 -2.86
N SER A 97 -0.79 10.82 -2.58
CA SER A 97 -0.86 11.61 -1.34
C SER A 97 -1.85 12.79 -1.40
N SER A 98 -2.42 13.09 -2.57
CA SER A 98 -3.31 14.25 -2.73
C SER A 98 -4.71 13.98 -2.18
N LYS A 99 -5.27 14.97 -1.46
CA LYS A 99 -6.66 14.94 -1.00
C LYS A 99 -7.65 15.38 -2.08
N PHE A 100 -7.19 16.07 -3.11
CA PHE A 100 -8.02 16.57 -4.21
C PHE A 100 -7.26 16.53 -5.53
N MET A 101 -7.97 16.28 -6.63
CA MET A 101 -7.35 16.21 -7.94
C MET A 101 -8.35 16.64 -9.02
N TYR A 102 -7.86 17.32 -10.04
CA TYR A 102 -8.65 17.62 -11.23
C TYR A 102 -9.01 16.32 -11.97
N GLU A 103 -10.21 16.28 -12.56
CA GLU A 103 -10.71 15.08 -13.24
C GLU A 103 -9.76 14.58 -14.34
N ASP A 104 -9.27 15.49 -15.19
CA ASP A 104 -8.35 15.14 -16.28
C ASP A 104 -6.99 14.63 -15.76
N ALA A 105 -6.50 15.18 -14.65
CA ALA A 105 -5.26 14.73 -14.02
C ALA A 105 -5.43 13.34 -13.39
N LEU A 106 -6.57 13.11 -12.74
CA LEU A 106 -6.92 11.84 -12.13
C LEU A 106 -7.09 10.74 -13.19
N TYR A 107 -7.73 11.06 -14.32
CA TYR A 107 -7.83 10.15 -15.46
C TYR A 107 -6.46 9.78 -16.01
N THR A 108 -5.60 10.77 -16.23
CA THR A 108 -4.23 10.54 -16.73
C THR A 108 -3.41 9.67 -15.79
N ALA A 109 -3.54 9.90 -14.48
CA ALA A 109 -2.88 9.09 -13.45
C ALA A 109 -3.37 7.63 -13.44
N CYS A 110 -4.68 7.39 -13.66
CA CYS A 110 -5.25 6.05 -13.79
C CYS A 110 -4.70 5.32 -15.02
N VAL A 111 -4.67 6.01 -16.17
CA VAL A 111 -4.13 5.48 -17.42
C VAL A 111 -2.66 5.12 -17.27
N PHE A 112 -1.86 6.02 -16.69
CA PHE A 112 -0.43 5.79 -16.49
C PHE A 112 -0.16 4.62 -15.54
N SER A 113 -0.94 4.49 -14.47
CA SER A 113 -0.83 3.37 -13.53
C SER A 113 -1.14 2.03 -14.18
N ARG A 114 -2.12 1.97 -15.08
CA ARG A 114 -2.40 0.76 -15.87
C ARG A 114 -1.32 0.44 -16.89
N MET A 115 -0.83 1.45 -17.61
CA MET A 115 0.28 1.28 -18.55
C MET A 115 1.53 0.72 -17.84
N LYS A 116 1.84 1.21 -16.63
CA LYS A 116 2.96 0.69 -15.81
C LYS A 116 2.76 -0.77 -15.39
N LYS A 117 1.52 -1.20 -15.17
CA LYS A 117 1.15 -2.60 -14.84
C LYS A 117 1.01 -3.50 -16.08
N GLY A 118 1.17 -2.94 -17.30
CA GLY A 118 0.98 -3.68 -18.56
C GLY A 118 -0.50 -3.95 -18.90
N GLU A 119 -1.43 -3.24 -18.26
CA GLU A 119 -2.87 -3.37 -18.47
C GLU A 119 -3.38 -2.37 -19.52
N GLN A 120 -4.53 -2.66 -20.14
CA GLN A 120 -5.17 -1.74 -21.07
C GLN A 120 -5.69 -0.47 -20.34
N PRO A 121 -5.50 0.73 -20.93
CA PRO A 121 -6.02 1.98 -20.39
C PRO A 121 -7.52 1.92 -20.13
N LEU A 122 -7.96 2.53 -19.03
CA LEU A 122 -9.39 2.67 -18.74
C LEU A 122 -10.02 3.64 -19.74
N SER A 123 -11.20 3.31 -20.26
CA SER A 123 -11.94 4.25 -21.11
C SER A 123 -12.45 5.45 -20.30
N LYS A 124 -12.61 6.60 -20.95
CA LYS A 124 -13.08 7.82 -20.27
C LYS A 124 -14.50 7.67 -19.74
N GLU A 125 -15.34 6.88 -20.40
CA GLU A 125 -16.72 6.60 -20.01
C GLU A 125 -16.80 5.70 -18.77
N GLU A 126 -15.96 4.66 -18.70
CA GLU A 126 -15.89 3.81 -17.51
C GLU A 126 -15.35 4.58 -16.30
N PHE A 127 -14.36 5.46 -16.54
CA PHE A 127 -13.80 6.31 -15.49
C PHE A 127 -14.84 7.25 -14.87
N THR A 128 -15.59 7.98 -15.69
CA THR A 128 -16.62 8.93 -15.20
C THR A 128 -17.76 8.21 -14.50
N LYS A 129 -18.14 7.03 -15.00
CA LYS A 129 -19.13 6.16 -14.32
C LYS A 129 -18.64 5.74 -12.94
N THR A 130 -17.40 5.25 -12.83
CA THR A 130 -16.80 4.88 -11.54
C THR A 130 -16.77 6.07 -10.58
N LEU A 131 -16.39 7.27 -11.04
CA LEU A 131 -16.39 8.48 -10.20
C LEU A 131 -17.78 8.82 -9.66
N SER A 132 -18.82 8.74 -10.50
CA SER A 132 -20.20 8.98 -10.06
C SER A 132 -20.68 7.93 -9.04
N GLU A 133 -20.28 6.67 -9.20
CA GLU A 133 -20.57 5.61 -8.22
C GLU A 133 -19.84 5.85 -6.89
N MET A 134 -18.58 6.30 -6.94
CA MET A 134 -17.78 6.67 -5.76
C MET A 134 -18.33 7.91 -5.04
N GLU A 135 -18.91 8.86 -5.78
CA GLU A 135 -19.62 10.02 -5.24
C GLU A 135 -20.88 9.60 -4.47
N LYS A 136 -21.72 8.76 -5.09
CA LYS A 136 -22.94 8.21 -4.47
C LYS A 136 -22.64 7.38 -3.22
N ALA A 137 -21.51 6.69 -3.21
CA ALA A 137 -21.05 5.93 -2.05
C ALA A 137 -20.41 6.80 -0.95
N GLY A 138 -20.27 8.12 -1.16
CA GLY A 138 -19.67 9.03 -0.19
C GLY A 138 -18.15 8.91 -0.04
N VAL A 139 -17.49 8.20 -0.95
CA VAL A 139 -16.03 8.02 -0.96
C VAL A 139 -15.33 9.26 -1.52
N LEU A 140 -15.93 9.86 -2.54
CA LEU A 140 -15.45 11.10 -3.17
C LEU A 140 -16.50 12.19 -3.08
N SER A 141 -16.04 13.43 -3.04
CA SER A 141 -16.87 14.62 -3.16
C SER A 141 -16.49 15.39 -4.42
N LYS A 142 -17.48 15.77 -5.22
CA LYS A 142 -17.30 16.61 -6.40
C LYS A 142 -17.19 18.08 -5.98
N ILE A 143 -16.18 18.77 -6.49
CA ILE A 143 -15.93 20.19 -6.24
C ILE A 143 -15.69 20.87 -7.58
N GLU A 144 -16.34 22.01 -7.82
CA GLU A 144 -16.06 22.84 -8.98
C GLU A 144 -15.19 24.03 -8.57
N GLN A 145 -14.02 24.17 -9.21
CA GLN A 145 -13.18 25.36 -9.05
C GLN A 145 -12.76 25.89 -10.41
N ASN A 146 -12.94 27.19 -10.62
CA ASN A 146 -12.54 27.91 -11.84
C ASN A 146 -13.10 27.25 -13.13
N GLY A 147 -14.35 26.77 -13.09
CA GLY A 147 -15.00 26.11 -14.22
C GLY A 147 -14.43 24.73 -14.57
N LYS A 148 -13.61 24.14 -13.70
CA LYS A 148 -13.06 22.80 -13.84
C LYS A 148 -13.54 21.90 -12.72
N LEU A 149 -13.81 20.64 -13.09
CA LEU A 149 -14.22 19.60 -12.17
C LEU A 149 -13.03 19.04 -11.40
N MET A 150 -13.19 19.00 -10.08
CA MET A 150 -12.27 18.39 -9.15
C MET A 150 -12.98 17.36 -8.29
N TRP A 151 -12.21 16.37 -7.86
CA TRP A 151 -12.65 15.30 -7.02
C TRP A 151 -11.82 15.31 -5.74
N LYS A 152 -12.49 15.29 -4.59
CA LYS A 152 -11.86 15.26 -3.26
C LYS A 152 -12.11 13.90 -2.61
N ARG A 153 -11.06 13.33 -2.02
CA ARG A 153 -11.15 12.13 -1.18
C ARG A 153 -11.69 12.50 0.20
N ASN A 154 -12.74 11.80 0.63
CA ASN A 154 -13.31 11.96 1.97
C ASN A 154 -12.49 11.20 3.03
#